data_AF-A0A1A0MJG2-F1
#
_entry.id   AF-A0A1A0MJG2-F1
#
_cell.length_a   1.000
_cell.length_b   1.000
_cell.length_c   1.000
_cell.angle_alpha   90.00
_cell.angle_beta   90.00
_cell.angle_gamma   90.00
#
_symmetry.space_group_name_H-M   'P 1'
#
loop_
_entity.id
_entity.type
_entity.pdbx_description
1 polymer ?
#
loop_
_entity_poly.entity_id
_entity_poly.type
_entity_poly.pdbx_seq_one_letter_code
_entity_poly.pdbx_strand_id
1 'polypeptide(L)'
;MCRTDAHTPYRVRVARREIAVRAVHRCVGGVCDLPALDPDWSIGRIGRCYHDFVYTGTNVCSCWMCHWHSRPEVRRAAVRAELRAVAREWNAAKVEA
;
A
#
# COMPACT_ATOMS: atom_id res chain seq x y z
N MET A 1 4.70 8.75 5.99
CA MET A 1 3.64 7.78 6.38
C MET A 1 2.88 8.39 7.54
N CYS A 2 1.55 8.31 7.56
CA CYS A 2 0.78 8.72 8.74
C CYS A 2 1.23 7.87 9.94
N ARG A 3 1.26 8.45 11.15
CA ARG A 3 1.71 7.77 12.38
C ARG A 3 0.90 6.49 12.67
N THR A 4 -0.33 6.41 12.18
CA THR A 4 -1.22 5.25 12.28
C THR A 4 -0.85 4.08 11.36
N ASP A 5 -0.05 4.31 10.30
CA ASP A 5 0.24 3.27 9.30
C ASP A 5 1.41 2.35 9.70
N ALA A 6 2.25 2.80 10.64
CA ALA A 6 3.38 2.02 11.14
C ALA A 6 2.93 0.74 11.87
N HIS A 7 1.70 0.73 12.39
CA HIS A 7 1.11 -0.40 13.11
C HIS A 7 0.07 -1.15 12.29
N THR A 8 -0.11 -0.83 11.00
CA THR A 8 -1.05 -1.55 10.15
C THR A 8 -0.62 -3.03 10.05
N PRO A 9 -1.49 -3.99 10.45
CA PRO A 9 -1.15 -5.40 10.39
C PRO A 9 -0.78 -5.83 8.97
N TYR A 10 0.19 -6.73 8.85
CA TYR A 10 0.75 -7.16 7.56
C TYR A 10 -0.33 -7.61 6.55
N ARG A 11 -1.31 -8.40 7.02
CA ARG A 11 -2.46 -8.85 6.22
C ARG A 11 -3.28 -7.71 5.60
N VAL A 12 -3.42 -6.59 6.31
CA VAL A 12 -4.14 -5.42 5.81
C VAL A 12 -3.35 -4.76 4.68
N ARG A 13 -2.03 -4.69 4.81
CA ARG A 13 -1.13 -4.13 3.78
C ARG A 13 -1.14 -5.00 2.50
N VAL A 14 -1.23 -6.32 2.64
CA VAL A 14 -1.41 -7.25 1.52
C VAL A 14 -2.76 -7.07 0.86
N ALA A 15 -3.86 -7.03 1.63
CA ALA A 15 -5.20 -6.80 1.09
C ALA A 15 -5.31 -5.47 0.33
N ARG A 16 -4.63 -4.43 0.84
CA ARG A 16 -4.49 -3.12 0.20
C ARG A 16 -3.52 -3.08 -0.97
N ARG A 17 -2.83 -4.19 -1.27
CA ARG A 17 -1.79 -4.30 -2.33
C ARG A 17 -0.58 -3.39 -2.12
N GLU A 18 -0.39 -2.85 -0.92
CA GLU A 18 0.81 -2.08 -0.56
C GLU A 18 2.06 -2.97 -0.53
N ILE A 19 1.87 -4.24 -0.22
CA ILE A 19 2.92 -5.25 -0.20
C ILE A 19 2.45 -6.48 -1.00
N ALA A 20 3.32 -6.96 -1.88
CA ALA A 20 3.13 -8.21 -2.59
C ALA A 20 3.76 -9.36 -1.78
N VAL A 21 3.09 -10.51 -1.80
CA VAL A 21 3.56 -11.75 -1.17
C VAL A 21 4.06 -12.69 -2.25
N ARG A 22 5.30 -13.16 -2.11
CA ARG A 22 5.90 -14.13 -3.02
C ARG A 22 6.35 -15.36 -2.23
N ALA A 23 5.87 -16.54 -2.64
CA ALA A 23 6.41 -17.80 -2.12
C ALA A 23 7.83 -18.02 -2.65
N VAL A 24 8.77 -18.27 -1.73
CA VAL A 24 10.14 -18.67 -2.03
C VAL A 24 10.33 -20.11 -1.59
N HIS A 25 10.55 -20.99 -2.57
CA HIS A 25 10.79 -22.41 -2.33
C HIS A 25 12.28 -22.72 -2.41
N ARG A 26 12.85 -23.26 -1.32
CA ARG A 26 14.22 -23.81 -1.29
C ARG A 26 14.23 -25.29 -0.90
N CYS A 27 13.09 -25.97 -1.00
CA CYS A 27 12.96 -27.38 -0.64
C CYS A 27 13.58 -28.35 -1.65
N VAL A 28 13.96 -27.91 -2.86
CA VAL A 28 14.61 -28.74 -3.91
C VAL A 28 13.88 -30.08 -4.13
N GLY A 29 12.55 -30.06 -4.15
CA GLY A 29 11.71 -31.26 -4.32
C GLY A 29 11.46 -32.09 -3.07
N GLY A 30 12.04 -31.72 -1.92
CA GLY A 30 11.68 -32.28 -0.61
C GLY A 30 10.35 -31.74 -0.06
N VAL A 31 10.00 -32.16 1.16
CA VAL A 31 8.78 -31.69 1.85
C VAL A 31 8.83 -30.16 1.98
N CYS A 32 7.79 -29.51 1.45
CA CYS A 32 7.67 -28.07 1.50
C CYS A 32 7.19 -27.63 2.89
N ASP A 33 7.99 -26.81 3.56
CA ASP A 33 7.70 -26.22 4.86
C ASP A 33 7.24 -24.76 4.75
N LEU A 34 6.69 -24.37 3.58
CA LEU A 34 6.17 -23.03 3.36
C LEU A 34 4.94 -22.82 4.28
N PRO A 35 4.98 -21.86 5.20
CA PRO A 35 3.87 -21.65 6.12
C PRO A 35 2.62 -21.14 5.38
N ALA A 36 1.45 -21.51 5.88
CA ALA A 36 0.19 -20.92 5.46
C ALA A 36 0.15 -19.44 5.91
N LEU A 37 -0.44 -18.58 5.09
CA LEU A 37 -0.70 -17.17 5.42
C LEU A 37 -2.00 -17.07 6.23
N ASP A 38 -2.02 -17.69 7.42
CA ASP A 38 -3.18 -17.66 8.30
C ASP A 38 -3.23 -16.38 9.19
N PRO A 39 -4.42 -16.11 9.77
CA PRO A 39 -4.69 -15.22 10.89
C PRO A 39 -3.53 -14.80 11.78
N ASP A 40 -2.95 -15.86 12.33
CA ASP A 40 -2.10 -15.88 13.51
C ASP A 40 -0.64 -16.10 13.12
N TRP A 41 -0.37 -16.16 11.81
CA TRP A 41 0.94 -16.37 11.27
C TRP A 41 1.86 -15.23 11.65
N SER A 42 2.94 -15.57 12.36
CA SER A 42 3.97 -14.64 12.77
C SER A 42 5.30 -14.97 12.08
N ILE A 43 6.10 -13.94 11.86
CA ILE A 43 7.46 -13.99 11.27
C ILE A 43 8.48 -14.78 12.13
N GLY A 44 8.09 -15.33 13.28
CA GLY A 44 8.99 -15.95 14.26
C GLY A 44 9.64 -17.26 13.82
N ARG A 45 9.13 -17.95 12.81
CA ARG A 45 9.74 -19.17 12.26
C ARG A 45 9.89 -19.08 10.75
N ILE A 46 11.11 -18.76 10.31
CA ILE A 46 11.48 -18.81 8.90
C ILE A 46 11.97 -20.23 8.61
N GLY A 47 11.13 -21.00 7.92
CA GLY A 47 11.49 -22.31 7.38
C GLY A 47 12.43 -22.20 6.19
N ARG A 48 12.76 -23.34 5.59
CA ARG A 48 13.56 -23.42 4.36
C ARG A 48 12.81 -22.75 3.21
N CYS A 49 11.50 -22.96 3.10
CA CYS A 49 10.60 -22.18 2.27
C CYS A 49 9.96 -21.06 3.09
N TYR A 50 9.80 -19.88 2.50
CA TYR A 50 9.29 -18.71 3.20
C TYR A 50 8.54 -17.77 2.26
N HIS A 51 7.78 -16.84 2.82
CA HIS A 51 7.16 -15.76 2.07
C HIS A 51 8.09 -14.54 2.06
N ASP A 52 8.40 -14.05 0.87
CA ASP A 52 9.06 -12.77 0.67
C ASP A 52 8.02 -11.68 0.47
N PHE A 53 8.31 -10.50 1.03
CA PHE A 53 7.37 -9.41 1.16
C PHE A 53 7.93 -8.16 0.53
N VAL A 54 7.40 -7.83 -0.65
CA VAL A 54 7.95 -6.79 -1.50
C VAL A 54 7.01 -5.59 -1.50
N TYR A 55 7.52 -4.45 -1.04
CA TYR A 55 6.79 -3.21 -1.12
C TYR A 55 6.49 -2.86 -2.58
N THR A 56 5.22 -2.62 -2.91
CA THR A 56 4.81 -2.45 -4.31
C THR A 56 4.95 -1.01 -4.81
N GLY A 57 5.20 -0.05 -3.92
CA GLY A 57 5.17 1.38 -4.27
C GLY A 57 3.76 1.89 -4.62
N THR A 58 2.72 1.07 -4.47
CA THR A 58 1.33 1.46 -4.66
C THR A 58 0.67 1.71 -3.31
N ASN A 59 -0.39 2.53 -3.30
CA ASN A 59 -1.15 2.86 -2.08
C ASN A 59 -0.26 3.31 -0.91
N VAL A 60 0.83 4.04 -1.22
CA VAL A 60 1.83 4.59 -0.27
C VAL A 60 1.21 5.47 0.84
N CYS A 61 -0.04 5.88 0.65
CA CYS A 61 -0.81 6.55 1.67
C CYS A 61 -2.13 5.80 1.86
N SER A 62 -2.39 5.40 3.10
CA SER A 62 -3.61 4.72 3.57
C SER A 62 -4.85 5.62 3.66
N CYS A 63 -4.75 6.88 3.24
CA CYS A 63 -5.87 7.81 3.27
C CYS A 63 -6.99 7.39 2.30
N TRP A 64 -8.25 7.62 2.65
CA TRP A 64 -9.39 7.32 1.76
C TRP A 64 -9.25 7.99 0.39
N MET A 65 -8.80 9.25 0.33
CA MET A 65 -8.54 9.96 -0.93
C MET A 65 -7.44 9.28 -1.78
N CYS A 66 -6.56 8.54 -1.14
CA CYS A 66 -5.41 7.87 -1.74
C CYS A 66 -5.78 6.46 -2.21
N HIS A 67 -6.70 5.80 -1.49
CA HIS A 67 -7.28 4.50 -1.83
C HIS A 67 -8.37 4.58 -2.90
N TRP A 68 -9.10 5.70 -3.01
CA TRP A 68 -10.20 5.86 -3.97
C TRP A 68 -9.74 5.82 -5.44
N HIS A 69 -8.50 6.24 -5.71
CA HIS A 69 -7.91 6.20 -7.04
C HIS A 69 -6.89 5.08 -7.15
N SER A 70 -7.33 3.94 -7.71
CA SER A 70 -6.53 2.72 -7.89
C SER A 70 -5.27 2.87 -8.75
N ARG A 71 -5.10 4.01 -9.43
CA ARG A 71 -3.90 4.35 -10.22
C ARG A 71 -3.25 5.63 -9.69
N PRO A 72 -1.95 5.61 -9.33
CA PRO A 72 -1.24 6.78 -8.81
C PRO A 72 -1.28 7.99 -9.75
N GLU A 73 -1.27 7.77 -11.06
CA GLU A 73 -1.34 8.83 -12.07
C GLU A 73 -2.70 9.53 -12.08
N VAL A 74 -3.78 8.74 -12.01
CA VAL A 74 -5.16 9.24 -11.91
C VAL A 74 -5.33 10.07 -10.64
N ARG A 75 -4.80 9.59 -9.51
CA ARG A 75 -4.77 10.35 -8.25
C ARG A 75 -4.03 11.68 -8.40
N ARG A 76 -2.81 11.67 -8.94
CA ARG A 76 -2.01 12.90 -9.12
C ARG A 76 -2.69 13.89 -10.06
N ALA A 77 -3.41 13.41 -11.07
CA ALA A 77 -4.17 14.26 -11.98
C ALA A 77 -5.39 14.87 -11.27
N ALA A 78 -6.18 14.06 -10.56
CA ALA A 78 -7.34 14.50 -9.81
C ALA A 78 -6.98 15.54 -8.73
N VAL A 79 -5.96 15.25 -7.90
CA VAL A 79 -5.48 16.18 -6.86
C VAL A 79 -4.97 17.49 -7.47
N ARG A 80 -4.25 17.42 -8.60
CA ARG A 80 -3.80 18.64 -9.31
C ARG A 80 -4.97 19.45 -9.86
N ALA A 81 -6.02 18.80 -10.35
CA ALA A 81 -7.22 19.48 -10.83
C ALA A 81 -7.94 20.20 -9.68
N GLU A 82 -8.12 19.51 -8.55
CA GLU A 82 -8.75 20.07 -7.34
C GLU A 82 -7.97 21.28 -6.80
N LEU A 83 -6.65 21.14 -6.61
CA LEU A 83 -5.81 22.25 -6.13
C LEU A 83 -5.82 23.45 -7.09
N ARG A 84 -5.91 23.21 -8.41
CA ARG A 84 -6.04 24.29 -9.40
C ARG A 84 -7.40 24.98 -9.32
N ALA A 85 -8.46 24.25 -9.02
CA ALA A 85 -9.79 24.85 -8.82
C ALA A 85 -9.77 25.77 -7.59
N VAL A 86 -9.27 25.28 -6.44
CA VAL A 86 -9.12 26.08 -5.22
C VAL A 86 -8.24 27.31 -5.46
N ALA A 87 -7.12 27.16 -6.18
CA ALA A 87 -6.26 28.29 -6.50
C ALA A 87 -6.95 29.33 -7.39
N ARG A 88 -7.81 28.91 -8.33
CA ARG A 88 -8.60 29.83 -9.17
C ARG A 88 -9.63 30.58 -8.34
N GLU A 89 -10.35 29.90 -7.45
CA GLU A 89 -11.32 30.52 -6.55
C GLU A 89 -10.65 31.56 -5.65
N TRP A 90 -9.51 31.20 -5.06
CA TRP A 90 -8.71 32.12 -4.23
C TRP A 90 -8.24 33.34 -5.02
N ASN A 91 -7.74 33.14 -6.23
CA ASN A 91 -7.27 34.24 -7.07
C ASN A 91 -8.41 35.11 -7.58
N ALA A 92 -9.58 34.54 -7.87
CA ALA A 92 -10.78 35.31 -8.24
C ALA A 92 -11.25 36.18 -7.08
N ALA A 93 -11.30 35.63 -5.86
CA ALA A 93 -11.64 36.38 -4.65
C ALA A 93 -10.63 37.50 -4.31
N LYS A 94 -9.39 37.40 -4.79
CA LYS A 94 -8.35 38.44 -4.68
C LYS A 94 -8.46 39.55 -5.72
N VAL A 95 -9.21 39.35 -6.81
CA VAL A 95 -9.40 40.34 -7.88
C VAL A 95 -10.63 41.22 -7.63
N GLU A 96 -11.59 40.75 -6.82
CA GLU A 96 -12.82 41.47 -6.47
C GLU A 96 -12.73 42.28 -5.14
N ALA A 97 -11.60 42.25 -4.45
CA ALA A 97 -11.35 42.96 -3.18
C ALA A 97 -10.26 44.03 -3.34
#